data_AF-A0A3D0XE04-F1
#
_entry.id   AF-A0A3D0XE04-F1
#
_cell.length_a   1.000
_cell.length_b   1.000
_cell.length_c   1.000
_cell.angle_alpha   90.00
_cell.angle_beta   90.00
_cell.angle_gamma   90.00
#
_symmetry.space_group_name_H-M   'P 1'
#
loop_
_entity.id
_entity.type
_entity.pdbx_description
1 polymer ?
#
loop_
_entity_poly.entity_id
_entity_poly.type
_entity_poly.pdbx_seq_one_letter_code
_entity_poly.pdbx_strand_id
1 'polypeptide(L)' 'MVEYRINITTSGTHKEYGIDLIIDNYAVDSITGITDNYSDIKGLAEFCNELEVEPCHFIYVIEDYLTDFKVN' A
#
# COMPACT_ATOMS: atom_id res chain seq x y z
N MET A 1 -6.75 16.36 1.43
CA MET A 1 -6.49 15.47 0.26
C MET A 1 -5.90 14.17 0.78
N VAL A 2 -6.50 13.05 0.39
CA VAL A 2 -6.00 11.70 0.73
C VAL A 2 -5.06 11.26 -0.40
N GLU A 3 -3.93 10.68 -0.04
CA GLU A 3 -2.96 10.15 -1.00
C GLU A 3 -2.30 8.87 -0.44
N TYR A 4 -2.13 7.88 -1.30
CA TYR A 4 -1.49 6.61 -0.98
C TYR A 4 -0.09 6.58 -1.62
N ARG A 5 0.96 6.53 -0.81
CA ARG A 5 2.35 6.57 -1.28
C ARG A 5 3.06 5.27 -0.95
N ILE A 6 3.85 4.75 -1.89
CA ILE A 6 4.65 3.54 -1.65
C ILE A 6 5.71 3.84 -0.59
N ASN A 7 5.78 2.99 0.44
CA ASN A 7 6.88 2.96 1.40
C ASN A 7 7.76 1.72 1.17
N ILE A 8 8.97 1.75 1.72
CA ILE A 8 9.94 0.67 1.60
C ILE A 8 10.58 0.37 2.95
N THR A 9 10.59 -0.89 3.32
CA THR A 9 11.35 -1.43 4.45
C THR A 9 12.48 -2.30 3.91
N THR A 10 13.69 -2.10 4.41
CA THR A 10 14.88 -2.84 3.95
C THR A 10 15.48 -3.62 5.11
N SER A 11 15.65 -4.93 4.92
CA SER A 11 16.33 -5.82 5.86
C SER A 11 17.46 -6.55 5.15
N GLY A 12 18.70 -6.07 5.35
CA GLY A 12 19.86 -6.55 4.60
C GLY A 12 19.74 -6.21 3.10
N THR A 13 19.72 -7.24 2.25
CA THR A 13 19.49 -7.10 0.80
C THR A 13 18.02 -7.26 0.41
N HIS A 14 17.16 -7.68 1.33
CA HIS A 14 15.74 -7.87 1.07
C HIS A 14 14.99 -6.55 1.22
N LYS A 15 14.08 -6.30 0.28
CA LYS A 15 13.22 -5.11 0.24
C LYS A 15 11.78 -5.57 0.27
N GLU A 16 11.03 -5.01 1.20
CA GLU A 16 9.59 -5.16 1.25
C GLU A 16 8.95 -3.79 1.07
N TYR A 17 7.88 -3.76 0.30
CA TYR A 17 7.14 -2.56 -0.01
C TYR A 17 5.81 -2.55 0.73
N GLY A 18 5.37 -1.35 1.05
CA GLY A 18 4.09 -1.08 1.69
C GLY A 18 3.51 0.24 1.20
N ILE A 19 2.53 0.77 1.92
CA ILE A 19 1.84 2.02 1.58
C ILE A 19 1.69 2.90 2.84
N ASP A 20 2.07 4.16 2.69
CA ASP A 20 1.74 5.24 3.61
C ASP A 20 0.43 5.90 3.18
N LEU A 21 -0.46 6.11 4.15
CA LEU A 21 -1.65 6.93 4.01
C LEU A 21 -1.30 8.37 4.40
N ILE A 22 -1.40 9.28 3.45
CA ILE A 22 -1.14 10.70 3.64
C ILE A 22 -2.46 11.47 3.63
N ILE A 23 -2.72 12.25 4.67
CA ILE A 23 -3.84 13.19 4.73
C ILE A 23 -3.28 14.59 4.97
N ASP A 24 -3.60 15.52 4.07
CA ASP A 24 -3.18 16.93 4.15
C ASP A 24 -1.66 17.11 4.32
N ASN A 25 -0.88 16.26 3.64
CA ASN A 25 0.58 16.17 3.67
C ASN A 25 1.20 15.56 4.95
N TYR A 26 0.39 15.00 5.83
CA TYR A 26 0.87 14.26 7.00
C TYR A 26 0.64 12.76 6.81
N ALA A 27 1.67 11.96 7.09
CA ALA A 27 1.49 10.51 7.19
C ALA A 27 0.66 10.22 8.44
N VAL A 28 -0.54 9.65 8.24
CA VAL A 28 -1.48 9.31 9.32
C VAL A 28 -1.50 7.83 9.61
N ASP A 29 -1.12 6.99 8.65
CA ASP A 29 -1.00 5.54 8.81
C ASP A 29 0.07 5.00 7.86
N SER A 30 0.62 3.83 8.18
CA SER A 30 1.67 3.17 7.40
C SER A 30 1.54 1.66 7.54
N ILE A 31 1.26 1.01 6.42
CA ILE A 31 1.27 -0.45 6.32
C ILE A 31 2.55 -0.84 5.61
N THR A 32 3.37 -1.67 6.25
CA THR A 32 4.65 -2.15 5.71
C THR A 32 4.57 -3.66 5.41
N GLY A 33 5.50 -4.18 4.60
CA GLY A 33 5.58 -5.63 4.40
C GLY A 33 4.47 -6.25 3.55
N ILE A 34 3.82 -5.48 2.67
CA ILE A 34 2.71 -5.97 1.84
C ILE A 34 3.21 -6.95 0.78
N THR A 35 4.30 -6.61 0.09
CA THR A 35 4.88 -7.41 -1.01
C THR A 35 6.37 -7.09 -1.21
N ASP A 36 7.14 -8.02 -1.75
CA ASP A 36 8.53 -7.78 -2.21
C ASP A 36 8.61 -7.39 -3.69
N ASN A 37 7.47 -7.32 -4.38
CA ASN A 37 7.36 -6.90 -5.77
C ASN A 37 6.92 -5.43 -5.91
N TYR A 38 7.81 -4.61 -6.47
CA TYR A 38 7.56 -3.18 -6.68
C TYR A 38 6.43 -2.91 -7.69
N SER A 39 6.22 -3.78 -8.68
CA SER A 39 5.16 -3.54 -9.68
C SER A 39 3.78 -3.70 -9.06
N ASP A 40 3.63 -4.66 -8.15
CA ASP A 40 2.34 -4.95 -7.53
C ASP A 40 1.95 -3.84 -6.55
N ILE A 41 2.87 -3.42 -5.69
CA ILE A 41 2.61 -2.31 -4.74
C ILE A 41 2.35 -0.99 -5.46
N LYS A 42 3.00 -0.79 -6.62
CA LYS A 42 2.78 0.40 -7.44
C LYS A 42 1.37 0.39 -8.02
N GLY A 43 0.92 -0.71 -8.60
CA GLY A 43 -0.44 -0.85 -9.10
C GLY A 43 -1.49 -0.64 -8.02
N LEU A 44 -1.23 -1.15 -6.81
CA LEU A 44 -2.12 -0.98 -5.65
C LEU A 44 -2.23 0.48 -5.20
N ALA A 45 -1.09 1.18 -5.10
CA ALA A 45 -1.08 2.60 -4.75
C ALA A 45 -1.76 3.46 -5.82
N GLU A 46 -1.48 3.21 -7.11
CA GLU A 46 -2.13 3.89 -8.24
C GLU A 46 -3.66 3.67 -8.20
N PHE A 47 -4.11 2.43 -8.03
CA PHE A 47 -5.53 2.07 -7.89
C PHE A 47 -6.22 2.82 -6.73
N CYS A 48 -5.59 2.85 -5.55
CA CYS A 48 -6.18 3.53 -4.39
C CYS A 48 -6.31 5.05 -4.60
N ASN A 49 -5.32 5.66 -5.26
CA ASN A 49 -5.37 7.09 -5.59
C ASN A 49 -6.40 7.39 -6.70
N GLU A 50 -6.45 6.58 -7.76
CA GLU A 50 -7.37 6.78 -8.90
C GLU A 50 -8.84 6.65 -8.49
N LEU A 51 -9.15 5.76 -7.55
CA LEU A 51 -10.51 5.56 -7.04
C LEU A 51 -10.85 6.44 -5.84
N GLU A 52 -9.94 7.32 -5.41
CA GLU A 52 -10.10 8.15 -4.21
C GLU A 52 -10.56 7.32 -3.00
N VAL A 53 -9.91 6.16 -2.78
CA VAL A 53 -10.29 5.23 -1.71
C VAL A 53 -10.29 5.97 -0.37
N GLU A 54 -11.36 5.80 0.40
CA GLU A 54 -11.43 6.40 1.73
C GLU A 54 -10.51 5.63 2.70
N PRO A 55 -9.85 6.33 3.65
CA PRO A 55 -8.99 5.69 4.66
C PRO A 55 -9.59 4.48 5.37
N CYS A 56 -10.88 4.52 5.69
CA CYS A 56 -11.59 3.43 6.36
C CYS A 56 -11.75 2.18 5.48
N HIS A 57 -11.75 2.33 4.16
CA HIS A 57 -11.85 1.23 3.21
C HIS A 57 -10.50 0.62 2.83
N PHE A 58 -9.40 1.36 3.08
CA PHE A 58 -8.07 0.94 2.66
C PHE A 58 -7.65 -0.42 3.23
N ILE A 59 -7.98 -0.70 4.48
CA ILE A 59 -7.61 -1.99 5.11
C ILE A 59 -8.26 -3.18 4.39
N TYR A 60 -9.51 -3.05 3.93
CA TYR A 60 -10.19 -4.09 3.18
C TYR A 60 -9.56 -4.31 1.80
N VAL A 61 -9.13 -3.23 1.14
CA VAL A 61 -8.40 -3.33 -0.13
C VAL A 61 -7.08 -4.08 0.06
N ILE A 62 -6.37 -3.84 1.16
CA ILE A 62 -5.14 -4.60 1.48
C ILE A 62 -5.45 -6.06 1.79
N GLU A 63 -6.49 -6.34 2.57
CA GLU A 63 -6.94 -7.71 2.85
C GLU A 63 -7.26 -8.47 1.56
N ASP A 64 -8.09 -7.88 0.69
CA ASP A 64 -8.43 -8.44 -0.62
C ASP A 64 -7.18 -8.65 -1.49
N TYR A 65 -6.26 -7.69 -1.51
CA TYR A 65 -4.97 -7.85 -2.21
C TYR A 65 -4.18 -9.06 -1.70
N LEU A 66 -4.12 -9.25 -0.39
CA LEU A 66 -3.36 -10.34 0.24
C LEU A 66 -4.06 -11.69 0.14
N THR A 67 -5.39 -11.75 0.05
CA THR A 67 -6.14 -13.02 -0.04
C THR A 67 -6.43 -13.45 -1.47
N ASP A 68 -6.81 -12.50 -2.33
CA ASP A 68 -7.34 -12.81 -3.67
C ASP A 68 -6.26 -12.80 -4.74
N PHE A 69 -5.20 -12.01 -4.55
CA PHE A 69 -4.11 -11.89 -5.53
C PHE A 69 -2.85 -12.69 -5.17
N LYS A 70 -2.69 -13.11 -3.90
CA LYS A 70 -1.65 -14.07 -3.49
C LYS A 70 -2.16 -15.51 -3.54
N VAL A 71 -2.71 -15.95 -4.67
CA VAL A 71 -2.91 -17.37 -4.92
C VAL A 71 -1.58 -17.94 -5.43
N ASN A 72 -0.93 -18.72 -4.55
CA ASN A 72 0.33 -19.48 -4.70
C ASN A 72 0.82 -19.77 -6.12
#